data_AF-B7KM84-F1
#
_entry.id   AF-B7KM84-F1
#
_cell.length_a   1.000
_cell.length_b   1.000
_cell.length_c   1.000
_cell.angle_alpha   90.00
_cell.angle_beta   90.00
_cell.angle_gamma   90.00
#
_symmetry.space_group_name_H-M   'P 1'
#
loop_
_entity.id
_entity.type
_entity.pdbx_description
1 polymer ?
#
loop_
_entity_poly.entity_id
_entity_poly.type
_entity_poly.pdbx_seq_one_letter_code
_entity_poly.pdbx_strand_id
1 'polypeptide(L)'
;MTCLLLKILDEAVSFFVANPSLNSQNNQQSWIKIYSTQQPQALFIKIQFSYQPDSQNYQFVQNIAEKYKMALTLKQQNDSVIWSLQP
;
A
#
# COMPACT_ATOMS: atom_id res chain seq x y z
N MET A 1 13.03 14.99 0.61
CA MET A 1 12.10 13.96 1.14
C MET A 1 10.78 13.89 0.37
N THR A 2 10.21 15.01 -0.10
CA THR A 2 9.00 15.07 -0.94
C THR A 2 9.08 14.25 -2.24
N CYS A 3 10.23 14.21 -2.92
CA CYS A 3 10.40 13.42 -4.15
C CYS A 3 10.35 11.91 -3.93
N LEU A 4 10.75 11.43 -2.74
CA LEU A 4 10.70 10.00 -2.41
C LEU A 4 9.25 9.55 -2.21
N LEU A 5 8.47 10.36 -1.48
CA LEU A 5 7.05 10.13 -1.26
C LEU A 5 6.28 10.04 -2.58
N LEU A 6 6.47 11.01 -3.47
CA LEU A 6 5.79 11.04 -4.77
C LEU A 6 6.11 9.81 -5.62
N LYS A 7 7.37 9.33 -5.62
CA LYS A 7 7.76 8.12 -6.34
C LYS A 7 7.09 6.86 -5.79
N ILE A 8 7.02 6.72 -4.46
CA ILE A 8 6.38 5.56 -3.84
C ILE A 8 4.88 5.56 -4.11
N LEU A 9 4.24 6.73 -4.01
CA LEU A 9 2.81 6.87 -4.31
C LEU A 9 2.53 6.58 -5.79
N ASP A 10 3.33 7.09 -6.71
CA ASP A 10 3.18 6.88 -8.15
C ASP A 10 3.34 5.40 -8.53
N GLU A 11 4.34 4.71 -7.97
CA GLU A 11 4.51 3.26 -8.14
C GLU A 11 3.34 2.47 -7.57
N ALA A 12 2.89 2.81 -6.36
CA ALA A 12 1.76 2.14 -5.71
C ALA A 12 0.47 2.30 -6.51
N VAL A 13 0.14 3.54 -6.91
CA VAL A 13 -1.04 3.82 -7.72
C VAL A 13 -0.95 3.09 -9.06
N SER A 14 0.20 3.15 -9.74
CA SER A 14 0.40 2.51 -11.03
C SER A 14 0.16 1.00 -10.97
N PHE A 15 0.68 0.32 -9.93
CA PHE A 15 0.48 -1.12 -9.76
C PHE A 15 -0.98 -1.51 -9.52
N PHE A 16 -1.67 -0.79 -8.64
CA PHE A 16 -3.06 -1.12 -8.29
C PHE A 16 -4.08 -0.69 -9.34
N VAL A 17 -3.79 0.35 -10.13
CA VAL A 17 -4.63 0.75 -11.28
C VAL A 17 -4.42 -0.19 -12.46
N ALA A 18 -3.19 -0.65 -12.71
CA ALA A 18 -2.88 -1.53 -13.84
C ALA A 18 -3.39 -2.97 -13.68
N ASN A 19 -3.79 -3.38 -12.47
CA ASN A 19 -4.31 -4.73 -12.18
C ASN A 19 -5.79 -4.72 -11.78
N PRO A 20 -6.72 -4.40 -12.72
CA PRO A 20 -8.16 -4.41 -12.44
C PRO A 20 -8.73 -5.82 -12.19
N SER A 21 -7.98 -6.89 -12.46
CA SER A 21 -8.34 -8.28 -12.11
C SER A 21 -8.46 -8.52 -10.60
N LEU A 22 -7.87 -7.67 -9.76
CA LEU A 22 -8.11 -7.60 -8.31
C LEU A 22 -9.48 -7.01 -7.94
N ASN A 23 -10.13 -6.26 -8.84
CA ASN A 23 -11.46 -5.69 -8.63
C ASN A 23 -12.61 -6.63 -9.01
N SER A 24 -12.30 -7.82 -9.56
CA SER A 24 -13.27 -8.61 -10.33
C SER A 24 -13.85 -9.84 -9.60
N GLN A 25 -13.33 -10.27 -8.44
CA GLN A 25 -13.75 -11.56 -7.86
C GLN A 25 -14.73 -11.49 -6.67
N ASN A 26 -15.19 -10.31 -6.28
CA ASN A 26 -16.33 -10.23 -5.37
C ASN A 26 -17.17 -9.01 -5.69
N ASN A 27 -18.50 -9.18 -5.69
CA ASN A 27 -19.49 -8.10 -5.70
C ASN A 27 -19.39 -7.17 -4.46
N GLN A 28 -18.30 -7.23 -3.71
CA GLN A 28 -17.95 -6.31 -2.63
C GLN A 28 -17.08 -5.21 -3.23
N GLN A 29 -17.51 -3.96 -3.08
CA GLN A 29 -16.76 -2.78 -3.47
C GLN A 29 -15.36 -2.83 -2.87
N SER A 30 -14.39 -3.30 -3.66
CA SER A 30 -13.00 -3.41 -3.27
C SER A 30 -12.35 -2.04 -3.43
N TRP A 31 -11.82 -1.50 -2.34
CA TRP A 31 -11.14 -0.21 -2.34
C TRP A 31 -9.75 -0.32 -1.72
N ILE A 32 -8.86 0.52 -2.23
CA ILE A 32 -7.51 0.69 -1.74
C ILE A 32 -7.37 2.16 -1.34
N LYS A 33 -7.11 2.42 -0.08
CA LYS A 33 -6.81 3.77 0.42
C LYS A 33 -5.32 3.85 0.69
N ILE A 34 -4.65 4.73 -0.05
CA ILE A 34 -3.25 5.06 0.17
C ILE A 34 -3.22 6.45 0.79
N TYR A 35 -2.60 6.56 1.96
CA TYR A 35 -2.36 7.87 2.57
C TYR A 35 -0.91 7.99 2.97
N SER A 36 -0.43 9.22 2.94
CA SER A 36 0.89 9.55 3.45
C SER A 36 0.81 10.68 4.44
N THR A 37 1.62 10.59 5.49
CA THR A 37 1.85 11.71 6.40
C THR A 37 3.34 11.99 6.43
N GLN A 38 3.68 13.25 6.16
CA GLN A 38 5.05 13.75 6.22
C GLN A 38 5.17 14.51 7.53
N GLN A 39 5.73 13.85 8.55
CA GLN A 39 6.15 14.52 9.77
C GLN A 39 7.59 15.02 9.60
N PRO A 40 8.06 16.00 10.39
CA PRO A 40 9.38 16.63 10.21
C PRO A 40 10.56 15.65 10.13
N GLN A 41 10.40 14.42 10.66
CA GLN A 41 11.44 13.40 10.75
C GLN A 41 11.03 12.03 10.17
N ALA A 42 9.78 11.85 9.76
CA ALA A 42 9.28 10.53 9.36
C ALA A 42 8.30 10.60 8.20
N LEU A 43 8.49 9.69 7.25
CA LEU A 43 7.59 9.43 6.14
C LEU A 43 6.73 8.21 6.48
N PHE A 44 5.44 8.40 6.67
CA PHE A 44 4.54 7.27 6.89
C PHE A 44 3.67 7.09 5.65
N ILE A 45 3.66 5.87 5.08
CA ILE A 45 2.73 5.52 3.99
C ILE A 45 1.87 4.37 4.47
N LYS A 46 0.56 4.54 4.47
CA LYS A 46 -0.38 3.49 4.80
C LYS A 46 -1.17 3.09 3.57
N ILE A 47 -1.23 1.80 3.31
CA ILE A 47 -2.03 1.19 2.26
C ILE A 47 -3.08 0.33 2.97
N GLN A 48 -4.35 0.67 2.77
CA GLN A 48 -5.47 -0.05 3.37
C GLN A 48 -6.32 -0.69 2.29
N PHE A 49 -6.45 -2.01 2.36
CA PHE A 49 -7.30 -2.84 1.52
C PHE A 49 -8.60 -3.12 2.25
N SER A 50 -9.73 -3.01 1.56
CA SER A 50 -11.05 -3.40 2.07
C SER A 50 -11.36 -4.90 1.93
N TYR A 51 -10.38 -5.64 1.42
CA TYR A 51 -10.43 -7.05 1.11
C TYR A 51 -9.12 -7.68 1.59
N GLN A 52 -9.09 -9.01 1.66
CA GLN A 52 -7.86 -9.73 1.94
C GLN A 52 -6.96 -9.71 0.69
N PRO A 53 -5.78 -9.07 0.72
CA PRO A 53 -4.90 -9.00 -0.42
C PRO A 53 -4.43 -10.40 -0.83
N ASP A 54 -4.10 -10.58 -2.10
CA ASP A 54 -3.50 -11.82 -2.61
C ASP A 54 -1.97 -11.76 -2.53
N SER A 55 -1.30 -12.86 -2.86
CA SER A 55 0.18 -12.95 -2.80
C SER A 55 0.89 -11.88 -3.62
N GLN A 56 0.30 -11.43 -4.73
CA GLN A 56 0.88 -10.41 -5.60
C GLN A 56 0.87 -9.05 -4.90
N ASN A 57 -0.23 -8.68 -4.25
CA ASN A 57 -0.32 -7.47 -3.43
C ASN A 57 0.69 -7.50 -2.27
N TYR A 58 0.83 -8.65 -1.60
CA TYR A 58 1.84 -8.81 -0.52
C TYR A 58 3.25 -8.57 -1.05
N GLN A 59 3.63 -9.22 -2.16
CA GLN A 59 4.96 -9.10 -2.74
C GLN A 59 5.25 -7.68 -3.21
N PHE A 60 4.28 -7.00 -3.83
CA PHE A 60 4.46 -5.64 -4.29
C PHE A 60 4.76 -4.67 -3.14
N VAL A 61 3.98 -4.73 -2.05
CA VAL A 61 4.20 -3.87 -0.89
C VAL A 61 5.53 -4.18 -0.20
N GLN A 62 5.94 -5.45 -0.14
CA GLN A 62 7.26 -5.86 0.34
C GLN A 62 8.39 -5.30 -0.53
N ASN A 63 8.27 -5.38 -1.86
CA ASN A 63 9.27 -4.85 -2.78
C ASN A 63 9.43 -3.33 -2.65
N ILE A 64 8.34 -2.59 -2.44
CA ILE A 64 8.40 -1.16 -2.13
C ILE A 64 9.17 -0.94 -0.82
N ALA A 65 8.84 -1.69 0.22
CA ALA A 65 9.51 -1.56 1.52
C ALA A 65 11.01 -1.80 1.38
N GLU A 66 11.43 -2.86 0.71
CA GLU A 66 12.84 -3.19 0.49
C GLU A 66 13.56 -2.15 -0.37
N LYS A 67 12.97 -1.79 -1.52
CA LYS A 67 13.53 -0.81 -2.47
C LYS A 67 13.81 0.53 -1.81
N TYR A 68 12.93 0.94 -0.91
CA TYR A 68 13.02 2.23 -0.21
C TYR A 68 13.54 2.12 1.22
N LYS A 69 14.01 0.93 1.63
CA LYS A 69 14.55 0.64 2.98
C LYS A 69 13.60 1.05 4.10
N MET A 70 12.32 0.76 3.94
CA MET A 70 11.27 1.06 4.90
C MET A 70 10.91 -0.19 5.72
N ALA A 71 10.70 -0.01 7.01
CA ALA A 71 10.04 -0.97 7.88
C ALA A 71 8.58 -1.15 7.45
N LEU A 72 8.16 -2.41 7.37
CA LEU A 72 6.81 -2.81 6.94
C LEU A 72 6.05 -3.41 8.12
N THR A 73 4.90 -2.82 8.45
CA THR A 73 4.00 -3.34 9.50
C THR A 73 2.65 -3.71 8.90
N LEU A 74 2.21 -4.94 9.16
CA LEU A 74 0.89 -5.44 8.76
C LEU A 74 -0.05 -5.43 9.98
N LYS A 75 -1.27 -4.91 9.79
CA LYS A 75 -2.34 -4.99 10.78
C LYS A 75 -3.64 -5.40 10.10
N GLN A 76 -4.26 -6.48 10.57
CA GLN A 76 -5.60 -6.88 10.15
C GLN A 76 -6.63 -6.18 11.04
N GLN A 77 -7.64 -5.55 10.44
CA GLN A 77 -8.75 -4.91 11.13
C GLN A 77 -10.07 -5.29 10.46
N ASN A 78 -10.84 -6.14 11.14
CA ASN A 78 -12.09 -6.70 10.62
C ASN A 78 -11.85 -7.31 9.23
N ASP A 79 -12.55 -6.80 8.21
CA ASP A 79 -12.45 -7.23 6.81
C ASP A 79 -11.39 -6.46 6.00
N SER A 80 -10.58 -5.62 6.67
CA SER A 80 -9.56 -4.80 6.03
C SER A 80 -8.15 -5.18 6.45
N VAL A 81 -7.21 -5.05 5.53
CA VAL A 81 -5.77 -5.21 5.80
C VAL A 81 -5.08 -3.87 5.65
N ILE A 82 -4.31 -3.51 6.67
CA ILE A 82 -3.55 -2.27 6.75
C ILE A 82 -2.07 -2.59 6.67
N TRP A 83 -1.38 -1.94 5.74
CA TRP A 83 0.06 -1.96 5.61
C TRP A 83 0.62 -0.59 5.88
N SER A 84 1.65 -0.53 6.71
CA SER A 84 2.29 0.71 7.11
C SER A 84 3.77 0.62 6.78
N LEU A 85 4.25 1.59 6.00
CA LEU A 85 5.64 1.77 5.60
C LEU A 85 6.22 2.95 6.36
N GLN A 86 7.36 2.73 7.03
CA GLN A 86 8.08 3.71 7.83
C GLN A 86 9.58 3.66 7.48
N PRO A 87 10.31 4.78 7.33
CA PRO A 87 11.75 4.77 7.14
C PRO A 87 12.51 4.20 8.36
#